data_AF-A0AAN4YJ28-F1
#
_entry.id   AF-A0AAN4YJ28-F1
#
_cell.length_a   1.000
_cell.length_b   1.000
_cell.length_c   1.000
_cell.angle_alpha   90.00
_cell.angle_beta   90.00
_cell.angle_gamma   90.00
#
_symmetry.space_group_name_H-M   'P 1'
#
loop_
_entity.id
_entity.type
_entity.pdbx_description
1 polymer ?
#
loop_
_entity_poly.entity_id
_entity_poly.type
_entity_poly.pdbx_seq_one_letter_code
_entity_poly.pdbx_strand_id
1 'polypeptide(L)'
;MHQIPVFAGLGSDALFSERTLGTAAEDARTSEGQIILRACHDIFVKEITSVIHSQRLPSDIKLEDFVEPESLIRPQACYQRNSIIQHVSLYTIQLLRYLRYSTEKPGVILGVAGFCAGLLPGAALATSRNTIELLSRGQDFFYVALHVGIRIESYKQVMMGKETCPPHLPFRRDILQDLRNNILLFSTPLHLIAPLFSNIDGKPIDSGQLATLEELCEKLLEMMILEPVNWVAVEDNVLAAIKQPATAVDASFEILNFGPGYGISGARYTLPDNVNIVAASIVEPRPSLQDTTGMLSSNDIAIVGMGVDLPGASNTDALWQNLAEGVNSCVEVKPNDLKHLPQLLPN
;
A
#
# COMPACT_ATOMS: atom_id res chain seq x y z
N MET A 1 8.17 -2.69 -24.22
CA MET A 1 8.41 -2.26 -22.84
C MET A 1 7.75 -3.27 -21.91
N HIS A 2 8.52 -3.86 -21.00
CA HIS A 2 8.03 -4.82 -20.02
C HIS A 2 7.93 -4.15 -18.66
N GLN A 3 6.91 -4.46 -17.89
CA GLN A 3 6.59 -3.74 -16.66
C GLN A 3 6.28 -4.70 -15.51
N ILE A 4 6.73 -4.35 -14.31
CA ILE A 4 6.28 -4.95 -13.05
C ILE A 4 5.73 -3.84 -12.15
N PRO A 5 4.40 -3.69 -12.08
CA PRO A 5 3.75 -2.80 -11.13
C PRO A 5 3.93 -3.28 -9.69
N VAL A 6 4.30 -2.35 -8.81
CA VAL A 6 4.52 -2.56 -7.39
C VAL A 6 3.66 -1.57 -6.62
N PHE A 7 2.73 -2.07 -5.82
CA PHE A 7 1.79 -1.24 -5.07
C PHE A 7 2.21 -1.13 -3.60
N ALA A 8 2.36 0.09 -3.11
CA ALA A 8 2.67 0.38 -1.71
C ALA A 8 1.53 0.00 -0.75
N GLY A 9 1.88 -0.21 0.52
CA GLY A 9 0.91 -0.43 1.59
C GLY A 9 0.60 0.83 2.38
N LEU A 10 -0.22 0.67 3.42
CA LEU A 10 -0.50 1.73 4.39
C LEU A 10 0.67 1.96 5.34
N GLY A 11 0.75 3.17 5.91
CA GLY A 11 1.77 3.55 6.90
C GLY A 11 2.61 4.77 6.52
N SER A 12 2.37 5.36 5.34
CA SER A 12 3.00 6.63 4.95
C SER A 12 2.06 7.82 5.19
N ASP A 13 2.57 8.85 5.87
CA ASP A 13 1.87 10.14 6.01
C ASP A 13 1.65 10.85 4.66
N ALA A 14 2.33 10.39 3.59
CA ALA A 14 2.19 10.97 2.26
C ALA A 14 0.89 10.58 1.54
N LEU A 15 0.09 9.64 2.07
CA LEU A 15 -1.20 9.25 1.49
C LEU A 15 -2.13 10.45 1.30
N PHE A 16 -2.22 11.31 2.31
CA PHE A 16 -3.07 12.49 2.28
C PHE A 16 -2.32 13.79 2.05
N SER A 17 -1.11 13.73 1.49
CA SER A 17 -0.39 14.93 1.08
C SER A 17 -1.12 15.63 -0.07
N GLU A 18 -1.08 16.96 -0.12
CA GLU A 18 -1.73 17.74 -1.19
C GLU A 18 -1.28 17.31 -2.59
N ARG A 19 -0.02 16.89 -2.73
CA ARG A 19 0.49 16.33 -3.99
C ARG A 19 -0.26 15.04 -4.37
N THR A 20 -0.36 14.07 -3.48
CA THR A 20 -1.03 12.79 -3.75
C THR A 20 -2.51 13.02 -4.06
N LEU A 21 -3.19 13.84 -3.25
CA LEU A 21 -4.62 14.15 -3.42
C LEU A 21 -4.88 14.94 -4.71
N GLY A 22 -4.00 15.88 -5.05
CA GLY A 22 -4.04 16.64 -6.30
C GLY A 22 -3.93 15.71 -7.51
N THR A 23 -2.90 14.87 -7.57
CA THR A 23 -2.71 13.88 -8.65
C THR A 23 -3.91 12.93 -8.77
N ALA A 24 -4.42 12.41 -7.65
CA ALA A 24 -5.59 11.53 -7.67
C ALA A 24 -6.82 12.21 -8.25
N ALA A 25 -7.05 13.48 -7.92
CA ALA A 25 -8.13 14.27 -8.48
C ALA A 25 -7.95 14.51 -9.99
N GLU A 26 -6.73 14.58 -10.50
CA GLU A 26 -6.46 14.65 -11.94
C GLU A 26 -6.73 13.33 -12.65
N ASP A 27 -6.26 12.23 -12.07
CA ASP A 27 -6.44 10.88 -12.61
C ASP A 27 -7.93 10.50 -12.65
N ALA A 28 -8.69 10.92 -11.65
CA ALA A 28 -10.15 10.77 -11.59
C ALA A 28 -10.90 11.48 -12.73
N ARG A 29 -10.30 12.46 -13.42
CA ARG A 29 -10.94 13.14 -14.58
C ARG A 29 -10.92 12.32 -15.87
N THR A 30 -10.18 11.22 -15.92
CA THR A 30 -10.23 10.28 -17.05
C THR A 30 -11.56 9.54 -17.11
N SER A 31 -11.96 9.05 -18.28
CA SER A 31 -13.23 8.32 -18.43
C SER A 31 -13.27 7.05 -17.56
N GLU A 32 -12.20 6.28 -17.58
CA GLU A 32 -12.01 5.10 -16.73
C GLU A 32 -11.96 5.47 -15.25
N GLY A 33 -11.28 6.58 -14.93
CA GLY A 33 -11.18 7.12 -13.57
C GLY A 33 -12.53 7.51 -12.97
N GLN A 34 -13.39 8.18 -13.75
CA GLN A 34 -14.75 8.53 -13.33
C GLN A 34 -15.60 7.29 -13.08
N ILE A 35 -15.50 6.28 -13.96
CA ILE A 35 -16.25 5.03 -13.83
C ILE A 35 -15.86 4.31 -12.55
N ILE A 36 -14.56 4.09 -12.32
CA ILE A 36 -14.12 3.33 -11.14
C ILE A 36 -14.35 4.10 -9.84
N LEU A 37 -14.07 5.41 -9.81
CA LEU A 37 -14.25 6.23 -8.61
C LEU A 37 -15.72 6.23 -8.18
N ARG A 38 -16.64 6.38 -9.14
CA ARG A 38 -18.07 6.35 -8.85
C ARG A 38 -18.54 4.98 -8.36
N ALA A 39 -18.09 3.91 -8.99
CA ALA A 39 -18.43 2.55 -8.57
C ALA A 39 -17.90 2.25 -7.15
N CYS A 40 -16.66 2.63 -6.84
CA CYS A 40 -16.08 2.53 -5.51
C CYS A 40 -16.89 3.34 -4.48
N HIS A 41 -17.29 4.57 -4.83
CA HIS A 41 -18.12 5.42 -3.98
C HIS A 41 -19.49 4.81 -3.69
N ASP A 42 -20.18 4.29 -4.71
CA ASP A 42 -21.48 3.63 -4.55
C ASP A 42 -21.37 2.41 -3.61
N ILE A 43 -20.30 1.61 -3.76
CA ILE A 43 -20.00 0.48 -2.86
C ILE A 43 -19.76 0.98 -1.43
N PHE A 44 -18.94 2.02 -1.27
CA PHE A 44 -18.62 2.59 0.05
C PHE A 44 -19.87 3.07 0.77
N VAL A 45 -20.69 3.91 0.13
CA VAL A 45 -21.90 4.46 0.73
C VAL A 45 -22.85 3.34 1.13
N LYS A 46 -23.08 2.36 0.25
CA LYS A 46 -23.96 1.22 0.51
C LYS A 46 -23.49 0.41 1.74
N GLU A 47 -22.23 0.01 1.76
CA GLU A 47 -21.72 -0.88 2.82
C GLU A 47 -21.56 -0.14 4.15
N ILE A 48 -21.07 1.10 4.16
CA ILE A 48 -21.00 1.90 5.39
C ILE A 48 -22.39 2.16 5.95
N THR A 49 -23.39 2.44 5.10
CA THR A 49 -24.79 2.56 5.54
C THR A 49 -25.25 1.27 6.24
N SER A 50 -25.02 0.10 5.63
CA SER A 50 -25.37 -1.21 6.20
C SER A 50 -24.70 -1.47 7.56
N VAL A 51 -23.42 -1.12 7.69
CA VAL A 51 -22.63 -1.35 8.89
C VAL A 51 -23.02 -0.39 10.03
N ILE A 52 -23.34 0.88 9.73
CA ILE A 52 -23.88 1.84 10.70
C ILE A 52 -25.25 1.35 11.21
N HIS A 53 -26.16 0.94 10.32
CA HIS A 53 -27.49 0.45 10.72
C HIS A 53 -27.41 -0.81 11.59
N SER A 54 -26.47 -1.71 11.29
CA SER A 54 -26.24 -2.92 12.10
C SER A 54 -25.45 -2.68 13.39
N GLN A 55 -25.10 -1.42 13.71
CA GLN A 55 -24.33 -1.01 14.90
C GLN A 55 -22.98 -1.72 15.03
N ARG A 56 -22.41 -2.21 13.92
CA ARG A 56 -21.10 -2.89 13.89
C ARG A 56 -19.92 -1.91 13.90
N LEU A 57 -20.18 -0.64 13.60
CA LEU A 57 -19.25 0.48 13.74
C LEU A 57 -19.89 1.60 14.58
N PRO A 58 -19.12 2.24 15.48
CA PRO A 58 -19.51 3.54 16.00
C PRO A 58 -19.50 4.62 14.90
N SER A 59 -20.36 5.63 15.10
CA SER A 59 -20.81 6.68 14.16
C SER A 59 -19.74 7.69 13.68
N ASP A 60 -18.47 7.34 13.67
CA ASP A 60 -17.41 8.33 13.43
C ASP A 60 -17.42 8.83 11.99
N ILE A 61 -17.86 8.01 11.04
CA ILE A 61 -18.03 8.40 9.63
C ILE A 61 -19.43 8.98 9.44
N LYS A 62 -19.50 10.23 8.99
CA LYS A 62 -20.75 10.88 8.61
C LYS A 62 -20.93 10.81 7.11
N LEU A 63 -21.95 10.11 6.65
CA LEU A 63 -22.20 9.92 5.21
C LEU A 63 -22.51 11.24 4.47
N GLU A 64 -22.95 12.28 5.19
CA GLU A 64 -23.15 13.64 4.63
C GLU A 64 -21.86 14.29 4.13
N ASP A 65 -20.70 13.87 4.62
CA ASP A 65 -19.39 14.33 4.17
C ASP A 65 -18.85 13.53 2.98
N PHE A 66 -19.56 12.47 2.56
CA PHE A 66 -19.21 11.57 1.46
C PHE A 66 -20.28 11.55 0.37
N VAL A 67 -20.85 12.71 0.03
CA VAL A 67 -21.87 12.80 -1.05
C VAL A 67 -21.24 12.64 -2.43
N GLU A 68 -20.09 13.26 -2.67
CA GLU A 68 -19.40 13.22 -3.95
C GLU A 68 -18.35 12.09 -3.99
N PRO A 69 -18.14 11.40 -5.13
CA PRO A 69 -17.14 10.34 -5.26
C PRO A 69 -15.72 10.77 -4.87
N GLU A 70 -15.37 12.02 -5.13
CA GLU A 70 -14.09 12.63 -4.80
C GLU A 70 -13.78 12.63 -3.30
N SER A 71 -14.80 12.51 -2.44
CA SER A 71 -14.61 12.36 -0.99
C SER A 71 -13.79 11.11 -0.61
N LEU A 72 -13.74 10.08 -1.46
CA LEU A 72 -12.90 8.91 -1.23
C LEU A 72 -11.42 9.17 -1.50
N ILE A 73 -11.09 10.06 -2.42
CA ILE A 73 -9.70 10.37 -2.79
C ILE A 73 -9.21 11.70 -2.23
N ARG A 74 -10.11 12.49 -1.63
CA ARG A 74 -9.82 13.75 -0.94
C ARG A 74 -10.72 13.89 0.29
N PRO A 75 -10.63 12.96 1.27
CA PRO A 75 -11.46 13.01 2.47
C PRO A 75 -11.07 14.21 3.34
N GLN A 76 -12.04 14.70 4.14
CA GLN A 76 -11.77 15.73 5.15
C GLN A 76 -10.70 15.26 6.16
N ALA A 77 -9.94 16.21 6.71
CA ALA A 77 -8.81 15.92 7.60
C ALA A 77 -9.18 15.10 8.85
N CYS A 78 -10.41 15.26 9.37
CA CYS A 78 -10.91 14.48 10.51
C CYS A 78 -10.98 12.97 10.24
N TYR A 79 -11.11 12.57 8.96
CA TYR A 79 -11.25 11.18 8.53
C TYR A 79 -9.93 10.50 8.18
N GLN A 80 -8.85 11.25 8.00
CA GLN A 80 -7.58 10.71 7.50
C GLN A 80 -6.92 9.68 8.42
N ARG A 81 -7.27 9.66 9.72
CA ARG A 81 -6.81 8.66 10.68
C ARG A 81 -7.73 7.45 10.82
N ASN A 82 -8.90 7.47 10.18
CA ASN A 82 -9.83 6.36 10.20
C ASN A 82 -9.31 5.22 9.30
N SER A 83 -9.28 3.99 9.81
CA SER A 83 -8.68 2.86 9.10
C SER A 83 -9.46 2.50 7.84
N ILE A 84 -10.78 2.67 7.85
CA ILE A 84 -11.65 2.44 6.68
C ILE A 84 -11.25 3.39 5.56
N ILE A 85 -11.16 4.68 5.89
CA ILE A 85 -10.84 5.76 4.95
C ILE A 85 -9.44 5.57 4.37
N GLN A 86 -8.46 5.25 5.20
CA GLN A 86 -7.11 4.92 4.74
C GLN A 86 -7.09 3.79 3.70
N HIS A 87 -7.80 2.68 3.94
CA HIS A 87 -7.83 1.55 3.01
C HIS A 87 -8.49 1.90 1.68
N VAL A 88 -9.67 2.53 1.72
CA VAL A 88 -10.40 2.87 0.49
C VAL A 88 -9.70 3.96 -0.30
N SER A 89 -9.15 4.99 0.36
CA SER A 89 -8.40 6.06 -0.29
C SER A 89 -7.12 5.52 -0.94
N LEU A 90 -6.32 4.73 -0.22
CA LEU A 90 -5.09 4.16 -0.78
C LEU A 90 -5.40 3.31 -2.02
N TYR A 91 -6.38 2.39 -1.90
CA TYR A 91 -6.79 1.51 -2.98
C TYR A 91 -7.21 2.31 -4.22
N THR A 92 -8.14 3.26 -4.05
CA THR A 92 -8.69 4.04 -5.16
C THR A 92 -7.63 4.92 -5.81
N ILE A 93 -6.77 5.58 -5.02
CA ILE A 93 -5.67 6.42 -5.53
C ILE A 93 -4.70 5.59 -6.37
N GLN A 94 -4.31 4.41 -5.88
CA GLN A 94 -3.38 3.52 -6.59
C GLN A 94 -3.97 3.01 -7.91
N LEU A 95 -5.25 2.62 -7.90
CA LEU A 95 -5.92 2.12 -9.10
C LEU A 95 -6.12 3.22 -10.14
N LEU A 96 -6.51 4.43 -9.73
CA LEU A 96 -6.59 5.61 -10.60
C LEU A 96 -5.26 5.94 -11.26
N ARG A 97 -4.17 5.98 -10.47
CA ARG A 97 -2.82 6.25 -10.97
C ARG A 97 -2.37 5.19 -11.98
N TYR A 98 -2.67 3.92 -11.72
CA TYR A 98 -2.36 2.84 -12.65
C TYR A 98 -3.15 2.96 -13.96
N LEU A 99 -4.47 3.20 -13.90
CA LEU A 99 -5.31 3.38 -15.09
C LEU A 99 -4.81 4.54 -15.96
N ARG A 100 -4.44 5.67 -15.34
CA ARG A 100 -3.82 6.78 -16.05
C ARG A 100 -2.48 6.39 -16.68
N TYR A 101 -1.58 5.80 -15.89
CA TYR A 101 -0.23 5.46 -16.34
C TYR A 101 -0.24 4.44 -17.49
N SER A 102 -1.02 3.38 -17.38
CA SER A 102 -1.12 2.31 -18.38
C SER A 102 -1.67 2.81 -19.73
N THR A 103 -2.50 3.86 -19.71
CA THR A 103 -2.98 4.54 -20.93
C THR A 103 -1.86 5.37 -21.58
N GLU A 104 -1.06 6.07 -20.77
CA GLU A 104 0.03 6.94 -21.27
C GLU A 104 1.26 6.13 -21.72
N LYS A 105 1.55 5.03 -21.03
CA LYS A 105 2.73 4.17 -21.24
C LYS A 105 2.34 2.70 -21.20
N PRO A 106 1.71 2.18 -22.26
CA PRO A 106 1.31 0.78 -22.33
C PRO A 106 2.55 -0.13 -22.32
N GLY A 107 2.46 -1.25 -21.59
CA GLY A 107 3.52 -2.23 -21.46
C GLY A 107 3.00 -3.62 -21.21
N VAL A 108 3.87 -4.62 -21.41
CA VAL A 108 3.58 -6.02 -21.11
C VAL A 108 3.86 -6.27 -19.64
N ILE A 109 2.84 -6.69 -18.89
CA ILE A 109 2.98 -7.01 -17.46
C ILE A 109 3.65 -8.37 -17.30
N LEU A 110 4.84 -8.38 -16.69
CA LEU A 110 5.58 -9.62 -16.39
C LEU A 110 5.22 -10.22 -15.03
N GLY A 111 4.66 -9.40 -14.14
CA GLY A 111 4.27 -9.76 -12.80
C GLY A 111 3.79 -8.53 -12.05
N VAL A 112 3.23 -8.74 -10.88
CA VAL A 112 2.68 -7.69 -10.02
C VAL A 112 3.06 -7.98 -8.58
N ALA A 113 3.51 -6.97 -7.85
CA ALA A 113 3.81 -7.07 -6.43
C ALA A 113 3.00 -6.03 -5.64
N GLY A 114 2.79 -6.29 -4.36
CA GLY A 114 2.09 -5.35 -3.48
C GLY A 114 2.53 -5.51 -2.03
N PHE A 115 2.86 -4.41 -1.36
CA PHE A 115 3.18 -4.43 0.06
C PHE A 115 1.88 -4.36 0.88
N CYS A 116 1.59 -5.38 1.69
CA CYS A 116 0.40 -5.43 2.55
C CYS A 116 -0.89 -5.04 1.79
N ALA A 117 -1.55 -3.92 2.12
CA ALA A 117 -2.76 -3.44 1.45
C ALA A 117 -2.60 -3.23 -0.07
N GLY A 118 -1.37 -2.96 -0.54
CA GLY A 118 -1.05 -2.88 -1.98
C GLY A 118 -1.25 -4.20 -2.73
N LEU A 119 -1.37 -5.34 -2.03
CA LEU A 119 -1.75 -6.61 -2.65
C LEU A 119 -3.13 -6.55 -3.32
N LEU A 120 -4.05 -5.71 -2.85
CA LEU A 120 -5.41 -5.65 -3.36
C LEU A 120 -5.50 -5.03 -4.77
N PRO A 121 -4.94 -3.82 -5.05
CA PRO A 121 -4.86 -3.34 -6.43
C PRO A 121 -3.93 -4.22 -7.29
N GLY A 122 -2.91 -4.82 -6.67
CA GLY A 122 -2.06 -5.79 -7.36
C GLY A 122 -2.80 -7.03 -7.85
N ALA A 123 -3.69 -7.58 -7.03
CA ALA A 123 -4.54 -8.71 -7.38
C ALA A 123 -5.61 -8.34 -8.43
N ALA A 124 -6.19 -7.14 -8.34
CA ALA A 124 -7.11 -6.64 -9.37
C ALA A 124 -6.41 -6.59 -10.74
N LEU A 125 -5.17 -6.12 -10.79
CA LEU A 125 -4.39 -6.08 -12.01
C LEU A 125 -3.97 -7.48 -12.48
N ALA A 126 -3.44 -8.31 -11.58
CA ALA A 126 -2.95 -9.65 -11.92
C ALA A 126 -4.05 -10.57 -12.48
N THR A 127 -5.32 -10.22 -12.29
CA THR A 127 -6.49 -11.01 -12.70
C THR A 127 -7.27 -10.39 -13.86
N SER A 128 -6.70 -9.37 -14.49
CA SER A 128 -7.33 -8.59 -15.56
C SER A 128 -6.49 -8.59 -16.83
N ARG A 129 -7.10 -8.91 -17.97
CA ARG A 129 -6.42 -8.92 -19.29
C ARG A 129 -6.44 -7.57 -19.99
N ASN A 130 -7.40 -6.73 -19.63
CA ASN A 130 -7.69 -5.47 -20.28
C ASN A 130 -8.36 -4.51 -19.28
N THR A 131 -8.54 -3.26 -19.70
CA THR A 131 -9.10 -2.20 -18.86
C THR A 131 -10.53 -2.49 -18.38
N ILE A 132 -11.36 -3.16 -19.20
CA ILE A 132 -12.75 -3.48 -18.80
C ILE A 132 -12.75 -4.50 -17.66
N GLU A 133 -11.96 -5.56 -17.79
CA GLU A 133 -11.77 -6.54 -16.71
C GLU A 133 -11.18 -5.87 -15.47
N LEU A 134 -10.22 -4.95 -15.63
CA LEU A 134 -9.63 -4.21 -14.51
C LEU A 134 -10.63 -3.32 -13.79
N LEU A 135 -11.55 -2.66 -14.51
CA LEU A 135 -12.62 -1.87 -13.90
C LEU A 135 -13.61 -2.76 -13.13
N SER A 136 -13.88 -3.97 -13.63
CA SER A 136 -14.72 -4.95 -12.92
C SER A 136 -14.01 -5.48 -11.67
N ARG A 137 -12.76 -5.96 -11.80
CA ARG A 137 -11.97 -6.49 -10.68
C ARG A 137 -11.61 -5.40 -9.67
N GLY A 138 -11.48 -4.16 -10.13
CA GLY A 138 -11.28 -2.99 -9.29
C GLY A 138 -12.41 -2.83 -8.26
N GLN A 139 -13.65 -3.04 -8.66
CA GLN A 139 -14.80 -3.00 -7.75
C GLN A 139 -14.77 -4.15 -6.75
N ASP A 140 -14.45 -5.36 -7.22
CA ASP A 140 -14.37 -6.56 -6.37
C ASP A 140 -13.35 -6.38 -5.24
N PHE A 141 -12.12 -5.97 -5.58
CA PHE A 141 -11.06 -5.79 -4.60
C PHE A 141 -11.19 -4.49 -3.79
N PHE A 142 -11.92 -3.48 -4.29
CA PHE A 142 -12.33 -2.34 -3.47
C PHE A 142 -13.28 -2.78 -2.34
N TYR A 143 -14.25 -3.64 -2.64
CA TYR A 143 -15.13 -4.22 -1.63
C TYR A 143 -14.32 -4.96 -0.56
N VAL A 144 -13.31 -5.74 -0.96
CA VAL A 144 -12.37 -6.39 -0.03
C VAL A 144 -11.62 -5.37 0.82
N ALA A 145 -11.03 -4.32 0.22
CA ALA A 145 -10.31 -3.27 0.92
C ALA A 145 -11.18 -2.57 1.98
N LEU A 146 -12.43 -2.27 1.63
CA LEU A 146 -13.41 -1.66 2.51
C LEU A 146 -13.70 -2.54 3.73
N HIS A 147 -13.98 -3.83 3.52
CA HIS A 147 -14.28 -4.76 4.63
C HIS A 147 -13.07 -5.06 5.52
N VAL A 148 -11.86 -5.09 4.96
CA VAL A 148 -10.63 -5.11 5.76
C VAL A 148 -10.59 -3.88 6.67
N GLY A 149 -10.77 -2.68 6.12
CA GLY A 149 -10.80 -1.44 6.89
C GLY A 149 -11.88 -1.41 7.97
N ILE A 150 -13.10 -1.86 7.66
CA ILE A 150 -14.24 -1.94 8.60
C ILE A 150 -13.89 -2.83 9.78
N ARG A 151 -13.29 -3.99 9.53
CA ARG A 151 -12.88 -4.91 10.60
C ARG A 151 -11.73 -4.35 11.41
N ILE A 152 -10.71 -3.74 10.79
CA ILE A 152 -9.62 -3.09 11.53
C ILE A 152 -10.20 -2.05 12.49
N GLU A 153 -11.08 -1.16 12.01
CA GLU A 153 -11.65 -0.10 12.84
C GLU A 153 -12.54 -0.67 13.96
N SER A 154 -13.38 -1.65 13.66
CA SER A 154 -14.22 -2.32 14.67
C SER A 154 -13.38 -2.97 15.78
N TYR A 155 -12.32 -3.69 15.41
CA TYR A 155 -11.42 -4.31 16.38
C TYR A 155 -10.59 -3.29 17.18
N LYS A 156 -10.12 -2.22 16.54
CA LYS A 156 -9.41 -1.12 17.21
C LYS A 156 -10.25 -0.53 18.34
N GLN A 157 -11.53 -0.28 18.08
CA GLN A 157 -12.46 0.24 19.08
C GLN A 157 -12.69 -0.76 20.24
N VAL A 158 -12.85 -2.05 19.94
CA VAL A 158 -12.94 -3.09 20.96
C VAL A 158 -11.68 -3.17 21.83
N MET A 159 -10.51 -2.88 21.26
CA MET A 159 -9.23 -2.89 21.99
C MET A 159 -8.95 -1.63 22.78
N MET A 160 -9.40 -0.46 22.32
CA MET A 160 -9.21 0.80 23.06
C MET A 160 -9.88 0.80 24.45
N GLY A 161 -10.79 -0.14 24.72
CA GLY A 161 -11.40 -0.33 26.04
C GLY A 161 -10.85 -1.51 26.87
N LYS A 162 -9.76 -2.18 26.44
CA LYS A 162 -9.24 -3.38 27.12
C LYS A 162 -7.77 -3.23 27.50
N GLU A 163 -7.43 -3.65 28.73
CA GLU A 163 -6.04 -3.64 29.24
C GLU A 163 -5.17 -4.75 28.64
N THR A 164 -5.77 -5.82 28.12
CA THR A 164 -5.06 -6.96 27.53
C THR A 164 -5.63 -7.34 26.16
N CYS A 165 -4.72 -7.59 25.21
CA CYS A 165 -5.07 -8.12 23.89
C CYS A 165 -5.42 -9.62 24.03
N PRO A 166 -6.60 -10.09 23.60
CA PRO A 166 -6.90 -11.50 23.55
C PRO A 166 -5.88 -12.23 22.65
N PRO A 167 -5.42 -13.43 23.05
CA PRO A 167 -4.32 -14.12 22.36
C PRO A 167 -4.64 -14.50 20.90
N HIS A 168 -5.92 -14.60 20.54
CA HIS A 168 -6.36 -14.89 19.16
C HIS A 168 -7.62 -14.11 18.82
N LEU A 169 -7.48 -13.08 17.98
CA LEU A 169 -8.62 -12.44 17.34
C LEU A 169 -8.95 -13.20 16.05
N PRO A 170 -10.20 -13.62 15.82
CA PRO A 170 -10.59 -14.34 14.61
C PRO A 170 -10.70 -13.40 13.40
N PHE A 171 -9.73 -12.50 13.22
CA PHE A 171 -9.77 -11.38 12.30
C PHE A 171 -9.95 -11.81 10.84
N ARG A 172 -9.12 -12.74 10.35
CA ARG A 172 -9.24 -13.33 9.00
C ARG A 172 -10.61 -13.97 8.79
N ARG A 173 -11.08 -14.76 9.76
CA ARG A 173 -12.36 -15.47 9.69
C ARG A 173 -13.53 -14.48 9.59
N ASP A 174 -13.50 -13.43 10.40
CA ASP A 174 -14.60 -12.46 10.48
C ASP A 174 -14.65 -11.55 9.23
N ILE A 175 -13.51 -11.25 8.60
CA ILE A 175 -13.46 -10.61 7.28
C ILE A 175 -14.05 -11.55 6.23
N LEU A 176 -13.57 -12.79 6.14
CA LEU A 176 -14.09 -13.75 5.15
C LEU A 176 -15.59 -13.97 5.30
N GLN A 177 -16.09 -14.00 6.53
CA GLN A 177 -17.52 -14.11 6.80
C GLN A 177 -18.31 -12.88 6.31
N ASP A 178 -17.77 -11.67 6.47
CA ASP A 178 -18.40 -10.47 5.90
C ASP A 178 -18.42 -10.50 4.38
N LEU A 179 -17.29 -10.90 3.80
CA LEU A 179 -17.12 -10.94 2.36
C LEU A 179 -18.09 -11.96 1.71
N ARG A 180 -18.31 -13.12 2.37
CA ARG A 180 -19.30 -14.14 1.95
C ARG A 180 -20.75 -13.64 1.91
N ASN A 181 -21.08 -12.54 2.59
CA ASN A 181 -22.42 -11.95 2.49
C ASN A 181 -22.68 -11.36 1.10
N ASN A 182 -21.65 -11.08 0.30
CA ASN A 182 -21.75 -10.76 -1.12
C ASN A 182 -21.52 -12.01 -1.96
N ILE A 183 -22.56 -12.87 -2.01
CA ILE A 183 -22.54 -14.21 -2.62
C ILE A 183 -22.07 -14.18 -4.09
N LEU A 184 -22.38 -13.10 -4.82
CA LEU A 184 -22.01 -12.95 -6.23
C LEU A 184 -20.49 -12.78 -6.44
N LEU A 185 -19.79 -12.22 -5.46
CA LEU A 185 -18.35 -11.98 -5.53
C LEU A 185 -17.56 -13.30 -5.37
N PHE A 186 -18.03 -14.21 -4.52
CA PHE A 186 -17.28 -15.39 -4.08
C PHE A 186 -17.26 -16.55 -5.07
N SER A 187 -18.35 -16.77 -5.82
CA SER A 187 -18.42 -17.82 -6.84
C SER A 187 -17.80 -17.42 -8.18
N THR A 188 -17.22 -16.22 -8.28
CA THR A 188 -16.69 -15.71 -9.54
C THR A 188 -15.42 -16.47 -9.94
N PRO A 189 -15.40 -17.14 -11.10
CA PRO A 189 -14.20 -17.77 -11.61
C PRO A 189 -13.11 -16.74 -11.87
N LEU A 190 -11.87 -17.11 -11.57
CA LEU A 190 -10.74 -16.22 -11.65
C LEU A 190 -9.49 -16.98 -12.09
N HIS A 191 -8.66 -16.30 -12.89
CA HIS A 191 -7.35 -16.78 -13.29
C HIS A 191 -6.34 -15.65 -13.15
N LEU A 192 -5.15 -15.98 -12.62
CA LEU A 192 -4.02 -15.07 -12.64
C LEU A 192 -3.49 -14.98 -14.08
N ILE A 193 -3.61 -13.80 -14.67
CA ILE A 193 -3.11 -13.43 -15.99
C ILE A 193 -1.64 -13.04 -15.92
N ALA A 194 -1.23 -12.49 -14.78
CA ALA A 194 0.17 -12.20 -14.47
C ALA A 194 0.55 -12.83 -13.11
N PRO A 195 1.82 -13.22 -12.91
CA PRO A 195 2.35 -13.63 -11.62
C PRO A 195 2.09 -12.58 -10.54
N LEU A 196 1.45 -12.96 -9.43
CA LEU A 196 1.32 -12.12 -8.24
C LEU A 196 2.35 -12.59 -7.20
N PHE A 197 3.29 -11.72 -6.82
CA PHE A 197 4.35 -12.09 -5.88
C PHE A 197 3.81 -12.16 -4.43
N SER A 198 4.15 -13.25 -3.74
CA SER A 198 3.79 -13.54 -2.36
C SER A 198 4.62 -12.71 -1.38
N ASN A 199 3.97 -12.09 -0.40
CA ASN A 199 4.68 -11.36 0.67
C ASN A 199 5.35 -12.29 1.70
N ILE A 200 5.14 -13.61 1.63
CA ILE A 200 5.69 -14.57 2.60
C ILE A 200 7.13 -14.95 2.23
N ASP A 201 7.34 -15.27 0.95
CA ASP A 201 8.59 -15.84 0.44
C ASP A 201 9.07 -15.17 -0.86
N GLY A 202 8.36 -14.15 -1.34
CA GLY A 202 8.67 -13.41 -2.56
C GLY A 202 8.33 -14.15 -3.85
N LYS A 203 7.92 -15.42 -3.82
CA LYS A 203 7.67 -16.20 -5.04
C LYS A 203 6.29 -15.88 -5.62
N PRO A 204 6.06 -16.08 -6.94
CA PRO A 204 4.72 -16.05 -7.49
C PRO A 204 3.79 -17.02 -6.75
N ILE A 205 2.58 -16.57 -6.42
CA ILE A 205 1.55 -17.42 -5.83
C ILE A 205 1.18 -18.52 -6.83
N ASP A 206 1.02 -19.75 -6.35
CA ASP A 206 0.63 -20.89 -7.17
C ASP A 206 -0.80 -20.72 -7.70
N SER A 207 -0.92 -20.45 -9.00
CA SER A 207 -2.20 -20.30 -9.69
C SER A 207 -2.97 -21.62 -9.81
N GLY A 208 -2.31 -22.77 -9.65
CA GLY A 208 -2.95 -24.09 -9.79
C GLY A 208 -3.96 -24.40 -8.68
N GLN A 209 -3.90 -23.67 -7.56
CA GLN A 209 -4.79 -23.83 -6.41
C GLN A 209 -5.84 -22.71 -6.29
N LEU A 210 -5.86 -21.74 -7.21
CA LEU A 210 -6.74 -20.58 -7.17
C LEU A 210 -7.68 -20.59 -8.37
N ALA A 211 -8.92 -21.02 -8.16
CA ALA A 211 -9.97 -21.06 -9.18
C ALA A 211 -11.02 -19.96 -9.01
N THR A 212 -11.15 -19.43 -7.79
CA THR A 212 -12.19 -18.47 -7.41
C THR A 212 -11.61 -17.22 -6.75
N LEU A 213 -12.40 -16.14 -6.78
CA LEU A 213 -12.06 -14.93 -6.03
C LEU A 213 -12.03 -15.18 -4.52
N GLU A 214 -12.84 -16.10 -3.99
CA GLU A 214 -12.80 -16.50 -2.57
C GLU A 214 -11.43 -17.02 -2.17
N GLU A 215 -10.91 -18.02 -2.89
CA GLU A 215 -9.61 -18.64 -2.60
C GLU A 215 -8.46 -17.62 -2.70
N LEU A 216 -8.52 -16.73 -3.69
CA LEU A 216 -7.55 -15.64 -3.80
C LEU A 216 -7.66 -14.68 -2.62
N CYS A 217 -8.88 -14.24 -2.25
CA CYS A 217 -9.09 -13.39 -1.07
C CYS A 217 -8.57 -14.06 0.21
N GLU A 218 -8.82 -15.35 0.40
CA GLU A 218 -8.29 -16.11 1.53
C GLU A 218 -6.77 -16.05 1.59
N LYS A 219 -6.10 -16.23 0.44
CA LYS A 219 -4.64 -16.16 0.35
C LYS A 219 -4.11 -14.74 0.58
N LEU A 220 -4.76 -13.72 0.02
CA LEU A 220 -4.39 -12.32 0.23
C LEU A 220 -4.50 -11.93 1.72
N LEU A 221 -5.60 -12.29 2.37
CA LEU A 221 -5.82 -11.99 3.78
C LEU A 221 -4.81 -12.72 4.69
N GLU A 222 -4.42 -13.94 4.35
CA GLU A 222 -3.32 -14.64 5.02
C GLU A 222 -2.01 -13.84 4.94
N MET A 223 -1.61 -13.42 3.74
CA MET A 223 -0.40 -12.62 3.52
C MET A 223 -0.46 -11.23 4.15
N MET A 224 -1.64 -10.64 4.33
CA MET A 224 -1.82 -9.31 4.90
C MET A 224 -1.88 -9.31 6.44
N ILE A 225 -2.45 -10.35 7.04
CA ILE A 225 -2.86 -10.33 8.46
C ILE A 225 -2.13 -11.37 9.31
N LEU A 226 -1.81 -12.53 8.74
CA LEU A 226 -1.29 -13.67 9.52
C LEU A 226 0.22 -13.82 9.38
N GLU A 227 0.74 -13.63 8.17
CA GLU A 227 2.14 -13.85 7.87
C GLU A 227 2.94 -12.54 7.90
N PRO A 228 4.17 -12.55 8.43
CA PRO A 228 5.05 -11.40 8.36
C PRO A 228 5.47 -11.13 6.91
N VAL A 229 5.53 -9.85 6.52
CA VAL A 229 5.96 -9.45 5.18
C VAL A 229 7.47 -9.60 5.04
N ASN A 230 7.92 -10.51 4.19
CA ASN A 230 9.32 -10.66 3.78
C ASN A 230 9.60 -9.84 2.52
N TRP A 231 9.67 -8.52 2.68
CA TRP A 231 9.80 -7.60 1.55
C TRP A 231 11.12 -7.77 0.79
N VAL A 232 12.20 -8.14 1.48
CA VAL A 232 13.50 -8.42 0.85
C VAL A 232 13.38 -9.56 -0.16
N ALA A 233 12.69 -10.64 0.20
CA ALA A 233 12.48 -11.76 -0.72
C ALA A 233 11.61 -11.36 -1.92
N VAL A 234 10.62 -10.48 -1.72
CA VAL A 234 9.80 -9.94 -2.83
C VAL A 234 10.67 -9.15 -3.80
N GLU A 235 11.51 -8.22 -3.30
CA GLU A 235 12.43 -7.42 -4.13
C GLU A 235 13.37 -8.33 -4.95
N ASP A 236 13.98 -9.33 -4.30
CA ASP A 236 14.90 -10.26 -4.94
C ASP A 236 14.23 -11.06 -6.07
N ASN A 237 13.01 -11.55 -5.85
CA ASN A 237 12.27 -12.32 -6.85
C ASN A 237 11.70 -11.46 -7.99
N VAL A 238 11.26 -10.23 -7.71
CA VAL A 238 10.85 -9.27 -8.75
C VAL A 238 12.03 -8.97 -9.68
N LEU A 239 13.22 -8.73 -9.12
CA LEU A 239 14.42 -8.49 -9.91
C LEU A 239 14.86 -9.74 -10.68
N ALA A 240 14.75 -10.93 -10.09
CA ALA A 240 15.03 -12.18 -10.78
C ALA A 240 14.08 -12.40 -11.97
N ALA A 241 12.80 -12.09 -11.82
CA ALA A 241 11.79 -12.19 -12.88
C ALA A 241 12.06 -11.25 -14.06
N ILE A 242 12.71 -10.11 -13.82
CA ILE A 242 13.17 -9.19 -14.88
C ILE A 242 14.46 -9.68 -15.53
N LYS A 243 15.41 -10.20 -14.75
CA LYS A 243 16.73 -10.65 -15.25
C LYS A 243 16.64 -11.84 -16.21
N GLN A 244 15.70 -12.77 -16.01
CA GLN A 244 15.52 -13.93 -16.89
C GLN A 244 15.22 -13.52 -18.36
N PRO A 245 14.23 -12.66 -18.65
CA PRO A 245 13.96 -12.14 -19.99
C PRO A 245 14.89 -10.99 -20.44
N ALA A 246 15.57 -10.28 -19.52
CA ALA A 246 16.46 -9.15 -19.86
C ALA A 246 17.77 -9.53 -20.59
N THR A 247 17.97 -10.81 -20.89
CA THR A 247 19.05 -11.31 -21.76
C THR A 247 18.81 -11.02 -23.26
N ALA A 248 17.60 -10.57 -23.63
CA ALA A 248 17.30 -10.08 -24.96
C ALA A 248 17.79 -8.62 -25.14
N VAL A 249 18.68 -8.41 -26.11
CA VAL A 249 19.48 -7.18 -26.31
C VAL A 249 18.64 -5.91 -26.58
N ASP A 250 17.35 -6.04 -26.93
CA ASP A 250 16.48 -4.91 -27.33
C ASP A 250 15.27 -4.66 -26.40
N ALA A 251 15.18 -5.32 -25.25
CA ALA A 251 14.05 -5.16 -24.32
C ALA A 251 14.34 -4.17 -23.19
N SER A 252 13.42 -3.21 -22.97
CA SER A 252 13.42 -2.33 -21.79
C SER A 252 12.46 -2.84 -20.71
N PHE A 253 12.85 -2.68 -19.45
CA PHE A 253 12.11 -3.15 -18.28
C PHE A 253 11.90 -2.02 -17.29
N GLU A 254 10.69 -1.90 -16.76
CA GLU A 254 10.34 -0.92 -15.74
C GLU A 254 9.71 -1.59 -14.52
N ILE A 255 10.22 -1.26 -13.33
CA ILE A 255 9.55 -1.53 -12.07
C ILE A 255 8.79 -0.26 -11.71
N LEU A 256 7.47 -0.34 -11.59
CA LEU A 256 6.61 0.83 -11.45
C LEU A 256 6.05 0.92 -10.03
N ASN A 257 6.52 1.86 -9.22
CA ASN A 257 6.07 2.06 -7.84
C ASN A 257 4.80 2.94 -7.79
N PHE A 258 3.69 2.35 -7.35
CA PHE A 258 2.36 2.97 -7.19
C PHE A 258 1.97 3.14 -5.71
N GLY A 259 1.52 4.33 -5.35
CA GLY A 259 1.16 4.73 -4.00
C GLY A 259 2.30 5.39 -3.20
N PRO A 260 1.95 6.03 -2.08
CA PRO A 260 2.91 6.63 -1.17
C PRO A 260 3.49 5.57 -0.22
N GLY A 261 4.82 5.48 -0.13
CA GLY A 261 5.49 4.61 0.84
C GLY A 261 6.37 3.53 0.19
N TYR A 262 6.24 2.31 0.69
CA TYR A 262 7.12 1.19 0.33
C TYR A 262 6.93 0.77 -1.14
N GLY A 263 7.98 0.98 -1.93
CA GLY A 263 8.15 0.40 -3.26
C GLY A 263 9.52 -0.26 -3.36
N ILE A 264 9.90 -0.72 -4.54
CA ILE A 264 11.25 -1.25 -4.75
C ILE A 264 12.22 -0.06 -4.80
N SER A 265 13.29 -0.14 -4.01
CA SER A 265 14.39 0.84 -4.03
C SER A 265 15.58 0.32 -4.82
N GLY A 266 16.16 1.18 -5.66
CA GLY A 266 17.41 0.88 -6.38
C GLY A 266 18.64 0.83 -5.47
N ALA A 267 18.55 1.33 -4.23
CA ALA A 267 19.72 1.49 -3.36
C ALA A 267 20.41 0.17 -2.98
N ARG A 268 19.70 -0.96 -3.05
CA ARG A 268 20.23 -2.29 -2.69
C ARG A 268 20.81 -3.06 -3.88
N TYR A 269 20.65 -2.57 -5.10
CA TYR A 269 20.86 -3.38 -6.30
C TYR A 269 21.63 -2.63 -7.38
N THR A 270 22.62 -3.29 -7.97
CA THR A 270 23.17 -2.87 -9.26
C THR A 270 22.22 -3.32 -10.36
N LEU A 271 21.50 -2.38 -10.95
CA LEU A 271 20.55 -2.63 -12.03
C LEU A 271 21.27 -2.60 -13.38
N PRO A 272 20.92 -3.49 -14.33
CA PRO A 272 21.32 -3.36 -15.72
C PRO A 272 20.80 -2.05 -16.35
N ASP A 273 21.50 -1.54 -17.37
CA ASP A 273 21.16 -0.26 -18.03
C ASP A 273 19.76 -0.23 -18.67
N ASN A 274 19.19 -1.40 -18.98
CA ASN A 274 17.85 -1.54 -19.56
C ASN A 274 16.74 -1.75 -18.51
N VAL A 275 17.04 -1.62 -17.20
CA VAL A 275 16.08 -1.78 -16.11
C VAL A 275 15.97 -0.48 -15.32
N ASN A 276 14.77 0.10 -15.30
CA ASN A 276 14.48 1.33 -14.57
C ASN A 276 13.50 1.07 -13.43
N ILE A 277 13.76 1.66 -12.26
CA ILE A 277 12.76 1.79 -11.20
C ILE A 277 12.13 3.16 -11.32
N VAL A 278 10.82 3.20 -11.55
CA VAL A 278 10.07 4.42 -11.80
C VAL A 278 9.10 4.67 -10.65
N ALA A 279 9.18 5.86 -10.06
CA ALA A 279 8.19 6.34 -9.10
C ALA A 279 6.92 6.80 -9.84
N ALA A 280 6.10 5.85 -10.31
CA ALA A 280 4.91 6.11 -11.14
C ALA A 280 3.83 6.97 -10.45
N SER A 281 3.93 7.13 -9.12
CA SER A 281 3.06 7.98 -8.30
C SER A 281 3.45 9.45 -8.33
N ILE A 282 4.69 9.76 -8.70
CA ILE A 282 5.16 11.12 -8.85
C ILE A 282 4.94 11.50 -10.30
N VAL A 283 3.95 12.35 -10.54
CA VAL A 283 3.83 13.03 -11.83
C VAL A 283 4.96 14.04 -11.88
N GLU A 284 5.95 13.81 -12.74
CA GLU A 284 6.91 14.86 -13.05
C GLU A 284 6.14 16.06 -13.60
N PRO A 285 6.33 17.27 -13.05
CA PRO A 285 5.71 18.44 -13.64
C PRO A 285 6.12 18.49 -15.11
N ARG A 286 5.14 18.57 -16.03
CA ARG A 286 5.49 19.02 -17.39
C ARG A 286 6.28 20.31 -17.22
N PRO A 287 7.45 20.48 -17.84
CA PRO A 287 8.13 21.76 -17.83
C PRO A 287 7.27 22.76 -18.61
N SER A 288 6.31 23.40 -17.93
CA SER A 288 5.77 24.68 -18.35
C SER A 288 6.86 25.70 -18.05
N LEU A 289 7.29 26.44 -19.07
CA LEU A 289 8.32 27.48 -18.97
C LEU A 289 7.89 28.69 -18.09
N GLN A 290 6.90 28.55 -17.21
CA GLN A 290 6.29 29.67 -16.47
C GLN A 290 6.12 29.46 -14.95
N ASP A 291 6.38 28.28 -14.37
CA ASP A 291 6.26 28.09 -12.91
C ASP A 291 7.62 27.98 -12.23
N THR A 292 8.35 29.10 -12.18
CA THR A 292 9.50 29.27 -11.26
C THR A 292 9.10 29.65 -9.83
N THR A 293 7.81 29.55 -9.49
CA THR A 293 7.33 29.71 -8.12
C THR A 293 6.52 28.49 -7.73
N GLY A 294 7.18 27.35 -7.59
CA GLY A 294 6.66 26.28 -6.74
C GLY A 294 6.46 26.88 -5.35
N MET A 295 5.21 27.18 -5.00
CA MET A 295 4.85 27.80 -3.74
C MET A 295 5.22 26.80 -2.64
N LEU A 296 6.38 26.99 -2.02
CA LEU A 296 6.76 26.25 -0.82
C LEU A 296 5.60 26.38 0.17
N SER A 297 5.07 25.25 0.63
CA SER A 297 4.06 25.29 1.69
C SER A 297 4.71 25.90 2.94
N SER A 298 3.94 26.56 3.79
CA SER A 298 4.47 27.12 5.04
C SER A 298 5.07 26.06 5.98
N ASN A 299 4.82 24.78 5.69
CA ASN A 299 5.28 23.63 6.46
C ASN A 299 6.42 22.87 5.75
N ASP A 300 6.90 23.36 4.61
CA ASP A 300 8.03 22.74 3.91
C ASP A 300 9.32 23.08 4.66
N ILE A 301 9.93 22.06 5.28
CA ILE A 301 11.17 22.19 6.02
C ILE A 301 12.27 21.44 5.26
N ALA A 302 13.24 22.18 4.75
CA ALA A 302 14.45 21.58 4.19
C ALA A 302 15.42 21.21 5.32
N ILE A 303 15.75 19.91 5.43
CA ILE A 303 16.84 19.45 6.27
C ILE A 303 18.13 19.62 5.47
N VAL A 304 18.95 20.61 5.85
CA VAL A 304 20.17 20.99 5.13
C VAL A 304 21.44 20.29 5.65
N GLY A 305 21.31 19.50 6.72
CA GLY A 305 22.40 18.75 7.32
C GLY A 305 21.97 18.02 8.60
N MET A 306 22.77 17.05 9.02
CA MET A 306 22.57 16.26 10.23
C MET A 306 23.94 16.00 10.87
N GLY A 307 24.05 16.20 12.18
CA GLY A 307 25.18 15.79 12.99
C GLY A 307 24.68 14.87 14.10
N VAL A 308 25.39 13.78 14.36
CA VAL A 308 24.98 12.75 15.33
C VAL A 308 26.16 12.37 16.21
N ASP A 309 25.87 12.16 17.48
CA ASP A 309 26.75 11.50 18.44
C ASP A 309 25.86 10.57 19.28
N LEU A 310 25.86 9.30 18.91
CA LEU A 310 24.99 8.26 19.44
C LEU A 310 25.83 7.10 19.97
N PRO A 311 25.27 6.25 20.86
CA PRO A 311 25.96 5.04 21.30
C PRO A 311 26.44 4.20 20.11
N GLY A 312 27.75 3.95 20.04
CA GLY A 312 28.37 3.21 18.94
C GLY A 312 28.57 3.99 17.65
N ALA A 313 28.14 5.25 17.54
CA ALA A 313 28.24 6.05 16.32
C ALA A 313 28.48 7.54 16.62
N SER A 314 29.74 7.97 16.55
CA SER A 314 30.16 9.35 16.84
C SER A 314 30.02 10.33 15.67
N ASN A 315 29.53 9.86 14.52
CA ASN A 315 29.25 10.67 13.34
C ASN A 315 28.24 9.95 12.42
N THR A 316 27.79 10.64 11.37
CA THR A 316 26.78 10.14 10.44
C THR A 316 27.22 8.89 9.69
N ASP A 317 28.50 8.78 9.35
CA ASP A 317 29.02 7.63 8.60
C ASP A 317 29.04 6.36 9.49
N ALA A 318 29.50 6.51 10.73
CA ALA A 318 29.47 5.43 11.72
C ALA A 318 28.03 5.01 12.05
N LEU A 319 27.09 5.96 12.11
CA LEU A 319 25.67 5.65 12.27
C LEU A 319 25.15 4.82 11.09
N TRP A 320 25.44 5.24 9.87
CA TRP A 320 24.99 4.52 8.67
C TRP A 320 25.56 3.10 8.59
N GLN A 321 26.83 2.92 8.96
CA GLN A 321 27.44 1.60 9.01
C GLN A 321 26.76 0.70 10.04
N ASN A 322 26.52 1.20 11.26
CA ASN A 322 25.84 0.44 12.30
C ASN A 322 24.43 0.00 11.87
N LEU A 323 23.69 0.89 11.19
CA LEU A 323 22.36 0.59 10.67
C LEU A 323 22.42 -0.46 9.56
N ALA A 324 23.37 -0.34 8.62
CA ALA A 324 23.54 -1.28 7.52
C ALA A 324 23.93 -2.70 8.01
N GLU A 325 24.73 -2.77 9.07
CA GLU A 325 25.20 -4.03 9.67
C GLU A 325 24.26 -4.59 10.74
N GLY A 326 23.20 -3.87 11.12
CA GLY A 326 22.23 -4.29 12.13
C GLY A 326 22.80 -4.32 13.57
N VAL A 327 23.73 -3.40 13.88
CA VAL A 327 24.43 -3.35 15.18
C VAL A 327 23.49 -2.91 16.29
N ASN A 328 23.32 -3.77 17.31
CA ASN A 328 22.62 -3.41 18.54
C ASN A 328 23.59 -2.68 19.50
N SER A 329 23.34 -1.41 19.76
CA SER A 329 24.17 -0.56 20.64
C SER A 329 23.65 -0.45 22.07
N CYS A 330 22.62 -1.22 22.43
CA CYS A 330 22.10 -1.27 23.80
C CYS A 330 23.09 -2.00 24.72
N VAL A 331 23.48 -1.35 25.81
CA VAL A 331 24.35 -1.93 26.84
C VAL A 331 23.71 -1.77 28.21
N GLU A 332 24.04 -2.69 29.13
CA GLU A 332 23.69 -2.52 30.54
C GLU A 332 24.36 -1.27 31.10
N VAL A 333 23.60 -0.46 31.84
CA VAL A 333 24.09 0.80 32.41
C VAL A 333 25.16 0.49 33.46
N LYS A 334 26.35 1.11 33.33
CA LYS A 334 27.41 0.89 34.32
C LYS A 334 27.13 1.71 35.58
N PRO A 335 27.51 1.23 36.79
CA PRO A 335 27.32 1.99 38.03
C PRO A 335 27.93 3.40 38.01
N ASN A 336 29.03 3.59 37.27
CA ASN A 336 29.68 4.88 37.11
C ASN A 336 28.90 5.87 36.23
N ASP A 337 27.99 5.40 35.39
CA ASP A 337 27.15 6.24 34.52
C ASP A 337 25.91 6.76 35.30
N LEU A 338 25.60 6.13 36.44
CA LEU A 338 24.52 6.50 37.38
C LEU A 338 24.96 7.48 38.48
N LYS A 339 26.17 8.06 38.41
CA LYS A 339 26.68 9.01 39.42
C LYS A 339 25.77 10.20 39.70
N HIS A 340 24.94 10.58 38.73
CA HIS A 340 23.97 11.67 38.84
C HIS A 340 22.56 11.20 39.28
N LEU A 341 22.34 9.90 39.41
CA LEU A 341 21.07 9.27 39.77
C LEU A 341 21.26 8.20 40.88
N PRO A 342 21.69 8.60 42.09
CA PRO A 342 22.08 7.68 43.15
C PRO A 342 20.93 6.80 43.67
N GLN A 343 19.68 7.16 43.38
CA GLN A 343 18.47 6.44 43.80
C GLN A 343 18.23 5.13 43.01
N LEU A 344 18.96 4.95 41.90
CA LEU A 344 18.88 3.78 41.02
C LEU A 344 20.06 2.82 41.19
N LEU A 345 20.98 3.10 42.12
CA LEU A 345 22.05 2.18 42.46
C LEU A 345 21.46 1.05 43.30
N PRO A 346 21.72 -0.23 42.97
CA PRO A 346 21.34 -1.33 43.85
C PRO A 346 22.05 -1.17 45.20
N ASN A 347 21.32 -1.42 46.29
CA ASN A 347 21.83 -1.35 47.67
C ASN A 347 23.04 -2.26 47.91
#